data_AF-A0A2N0QK55-F1
#
_entry.id   AF-A0A2N0QK55-F1
#
_cell.length_a   1.000
_cell.length_b   1.000
_cell.length_c   1.000
_cell.angle_alpha   90.00
_cell.angle_beta   90.00
_cell.angle_gamma   90.00
#
_symmetry.space_group_name_H-M   'P 1'
#
loop_
_entity.id
_entity.type
_entity.pdbx_description
1 polymer ?
#
loop_
_entity_poly.entity_id
_entity_poly.type
_entity_poly.pdbx_seq_one_letter_code
_entity_poly.pdbx_strand_id
1 'polypeptide(L)' 'FLKEAIRIGIGGPVGAGKTLLVDKLTRELMEDLELAVITNDIYTKEDAQFLIKNGALPADRIIGVETGGCPHTAIRE' A
#
# COMPACT_ATOMS: atom_id res chain seq x y z
N PHE A 1 10.65 -23.29 7.19
CA PHE A 1 9.43 -23.04 6.39
C PHE A 1 9.11 -21.56 6.50
N LEU A 2 9.40 -20.77 5.47
CA LEU A 2 8.91 -19.39 5.40
C LEU A 2 7.40 -19.46 5.20
N LYS A 3 6.63 -18.97 6.17
CA LYS A 3 5.19 -18.79 5.99
C LYS A 3 5.00 -17.73 4.92
N GLU A 4 4.27 -18.04 3.86
CA GLU A 4 3.91 -17.03 2.87
C GLU A 4 3.06 -15.93 3.52
N ALA A 5 3.36 -14.67 3.19
CA ALA A 5 2.57 -13.54 3.64
C ALA A 5 1.17 -13.59 3.00
N ILE A 6 0.15 -13.30 3.79
CA ILE A 6 -1.21 -13.09 3.28
C ILE A 6 -1.22 -11.77 2.50
N ARG A 7 -1.61 -11.84 1.22
CA ARG A 7 -1.66 -10.68 0.32
C ARG A 7 -3.10 -10.19 0.21
N ILE A 8 -3.33 -8.93 0.54
CA ILE A 8 -4.66 -8.30 0.50
C ILE A 8 -4.59 -7.10 -0.46
N GLY A 9 -5.37 -7.16 -1.55
CA GLY A 9 -5.48 -6.06 -2.52
C GLY A 9 -6.59 -5.10 -2.15
N ILE A 10 -6.30 -3.80 -2.10
CA ILE A 10 -7.28 -2.74 -1.86
C ILE A 10 -7.52 -1.98 -3.16
N GLY A 11 -8.62 -2.32 -3.84
CA GLY A 11 -9.05 -1.69 -5.09
C GLY A 11 -10.20 -0.70 -4.90
N GLY A 12 -10.42 0.17 -5.89
CA GLY A 12 -11.53 1.13 -5.90
C GLY A 12 -11.25 2.37 -6.76
N PRO A 13 -12.27 3.19 -7.06
CA PRO A 13 -12.14 4.40 -7.87
C PRO A 13 -11.10 5.41 -7.34
N VAL A 14 -10.66 6.32 -8.20
CA VAL A 14 -9.83 7.47 -7.79
C VAL A 14 -10.63 8.30 -6.77
N GLY A 15 -9.99 8.71 -5.67
CA GLY A 15 -10.64 9.48 -4.60
C GLY A 15 -11.50 8.69 -3.61
N ALA A 16 -11.65 7.36 -3.76
CA ALA A 16 -12.47 6.53 -2.85
C ALA A 16 -11.88 6.33 -1.44
N GLY A 17 -10.73 6.96 -1.13
CA GLY A 17 -10.11 6.88 0.20
C GLY A 17 -9.27 5.64 0.47
N LYS A 18 -8.81 4.93 -0.57
CA LYS A 18 -7.98 3.70 -0.44
C LYS A 18 -6.75 3.92 0.45
N THR A 19 -5.97 4.97 0.18
CA THR A 19 -4.75 5.29 0.94
C THR A 19 -5.05 5.61 2.41
N LEU A 20 -6.19 6.27 2.68
CA LEU A 20 -6.63 6.57 4.04
C LEU A 20 -7.09 5.31 4.78
N LEU A 21 -7.76 4.39 4.08
CA LEU A 21 -8.11 3.09 4.65
C LEU A 21 -6.85 2.29 5.01
N VAL A 22 -5.85 2.28 4.13
CA VAL A 22 -4.56 1.63 4.39
C VAL A 22 -3.87 2.24 5.62
N ASP A 23 -3.79 3.56 5.74
CA ASP A 23 -3.20 4.22 6.92
C ASP A 23 -3.87 3.76 8.22
N LYS A 24 -5.22 3.78 8.26
CA LYS A 24 -5.98 3.36 9.44
C LYS A 24 -5.79 1.89 9.78
N LEU A 25 -5.95 0.99 8.80
CA LEU A 25 -5.76 -0.45 9.01
C LEU A 25 -4.37 -0.76 9.53
N THR A 26 -3.37 -0.08 8.99
CA THR A 26 -1.99 -0.35 9.35
C THR A 26 -1.70 0.06 10.79
N ARG A 27 -2.22 1.21 11.25
CA ARG A 27 -2.10 1.64 12.65
C ARG A 27 -2.74 0.68 13.64
N GLU A 28 -3.92 0.18 13.31
CA GLU A 28 -4.66 -0.73 14.20
C GLU A 28 -4.03 -2.12 14.26
N LEU A 29 -3.36 -2.56 13.18
CA LEU A 29 -2.86 -3.94 13.07
C LEU A 29 -1.36 -4.09 13.31
N MET A 30 -0.57 -3.02 13.22
CA MET A 30 0.89 -3.08 13.32
C MET A 30 1.42 -3.48 14.69
N GLU A 31 0.60 -3.38 15.74
CA GLU A 31 0.96 -3.85 17.09
C GLU A 31 0.94 -5.38 17.20
N ASP A 32 0.05 -6.03 16.44
CA ASP A 32 -0.19 -7.47 16.51
C ASP A 32 0.41 -8.25 15.34
N LEU A 33 0.64 -7.60 14.19
CA LEU A 33 1.02 -8.24 12.94
C LEU A 33 2.27 -7.63 12.31
N GLU A 34 3.04 -8.48 11.64
CA GLU A 34 4.10 -8.03 10.74
C GLU A 34 3.49 -7.62 9.39
N LEU A 35 3.57 -6.33 9.08
CA LEU A 35 2.89 -5.71 7.93
C LEU A 35 3.88 -4.97 7.03
N ALA A 36 3.57 -4.94 5.75
CA ALA A 36 4.18 -4.08 4.75
C ALA A 36 3.09 -3.58 3.78
N VAL A 37 3.30 -2.40 3.22
CA VAL A 37 2.37 -1.81 2.24
C VAL A 37 3.08 -1.60 0.91
N ILE A 38 2.43 -2.06 -0.15
CA ILE A 38 2.82 -1.75 -1.52
C ILE A 38 1.72 -0.86 -2.11
N THR A 39 2.07 0.36 -2.47
CA THR A 39 1.15 1.28 -3.16
C THR A 39 1.45 1.24 -4.65
N ASN A 40 0.40 1.37 -5.47
CA ASN A 40 0.54 1.48 -6.90
C ASN A 40 -0.04 2.83 -7.35
N ASP A 41 0.77 3.59 -8.07
CA ASP A 41 0.31 4.83 -8.69
C ASP A 41 0.78 4.88 -10.15
N ILE A 42 0.13 5.69 -10.97
CA ILE A 42 0.30 5.67 -12.42
C ILE A 42 1.59 6.39 -12.82
N TYR A 43 1.85 7.56 -12.22
CA TYR A 43 2.97 8.43 -12.59
C TYR A 43 3.76 8.98 -11.40
N THR A 44 3.36 8.68 -10.16
CA THR A 44 3.98 9.25 -8.97
C THR A 44 4.22 8.21 -7.89
N LYS A 45 4.73 8.66 -6.74
CA LYS A 45 4.82 7.87 -5.50
C LYS A 45 4.13 8.58 -4.34
N GLU A 46 3.15 9.42 -4.63
CA GLU A 46 2.49 10.26 -3.62
C GLU A 46 1.83 9.43 -2.52
N ASP A 47 1.17 8.32 -2.85
CA ASP A 47 0.56 7.43 -1.87
C ASP A 47 1.59 6.85 -0.88
N ALA A 48 2.73 6.37 -1.37
CA ALA A 48 3.80 5.87 -0.51
C ALA A 48 4.39 6.98 0.38
N GLN A 49 4.65 8.16 -0.20
CA GLN A 49 5.15 9.31 0.54
C GLN A 49 4.15 9.79 1.61
N PHE A 50 2.86 9.77 1.31
CA PHE A 50 1.80 10.10 2.24
C PHE A 50 1.81 9.15 3.45
N LEU A 51 1.89 7.84 3.22
CA LEU A 51 1.93 6.84 4.30
C LEU A 51 3.19 6.97 5.17
N ILE A 52 4.35 7.21 4.55
CA ILE A 52 5.61 7.44 5.27
C ILE A 52 5.51 8.70 6.13
N LYS A 53 5.01 9.81 5.58
CA LYS A 53 4.89 11.09 6.30
C LYS A 53 3.90 11.02 7.47
N ASN A 54 2.81 10.26 7.31
CA ASN A 54 1.85 10.06 8.38
C ASN A 54 2.34 9.07 9.45
N GLY A 55 3.41 8.33 9.19
CA GLY A 55 3.98 7.39 10.14
C GLY A 55 3.11 6.14 10.35
N ALA A 56 2.45 5.67 9.29
CA ALA A 56 1.66 4.43 9.34
C ALA A 56 2.54 3.19 9.59
N LEU A 57 3.75 3.17 9.00
CA LEU A 57 4.79 2.16 9.19
C LEU A 57 6.18 2.79 9.12
N PRO A 58 7.22 2.10 9.63
CA PRO A 58 8.59 2.35 9.23
C PRO A 58 8.74 2.42 7.70
N ALA A 59 9.55 3.36 7.21
CA ALA A 59 9.65 3.67 5.78
C ALA A 59 10.19 2.48 4.95
N ASP A 60 10.98 1.60 5.55
CA ASP A 60 11.50 0.37 4.96
C ASP A 60 10.41 -0.70 4.72
N ARG A 61 9.22 -0.51 5.28
CA ARG A 61 8.03 -1.38 5.09
C ARG A 61 7.01 -0.81 4.12
N ILE A 62 7.31 0.30 3.45
CA ILE A 62 6.43 0.94 2.47
C ILE A 62 7.15 1.02 1.12
N ILE A 63 6.55 0.45 0.08
CA ILE A 63 7.08 0.48 -1.29
C ILE A 63 6.05 1.13 -2.21
N GLY A 64 6.47 2.17 -2.95
CA GLY A 64 5.69 2.77 -4.02
C GLY A 64 6.14 2.24 -5.38
N VAL A 65 5.22 1.63 -6.12
CA VAL A 65 5.42 1.11 -7.48
C VAL A 65 4.73 2.03 -8.49
N GLU A 66 5.49 2.46 -9.48
CA GLU A 66 4.97 3.19 -10.64
C GLU A 66 4.56 2.17 -11.71
N THR A 67 3.29 2.23 -12.11
CA THR A 67 2.67 1.17 -12.92
C THR A 67 2.74 1.43 -14.42
N GLY A 68 2.94 2.69 -14.85
CA GLY A 68 3.02 3.04 -16.26
C GLY A 68 1.71 2.79 -17.01
N GLY A 69 0.77 3.73 -16.92
CA GLY A 69 -0.50 3.67 -17.68
C GLY A 69 -1.63 2.95 -16.94
N CYS A 70 -2.18 1.86 -17.50
CA CYS A 70 -3.42 1.26 -17.00
C CYS A 70 -3.18 0.48 -15.69
N PRO A 71 -3.80 0.87 -14.55
CA PRO A 71 -3.55 0.23 -13.26
C PRO A 71 -3.97 -1.25 -13.23
N HIS A 72 -4.84 -1.69 -14.15
CA HIS A 72 -5.28 -3.08 -14.23
C HIS A 72 -4.18 -4.03 -14.70
N THR A 73 -3.22 -3.56 -15.50
CA THR A 73 -2.10 -4.40 -15.97
C THR A 73 -1.18 -4.73 -14.80
N ALA A 74 -0.83 -3.72 -14.00
CA ALA A 74 0.11 -3.87 -12.89
C ALA A 74 -0.41 -4.65 -11.67
N ILE A 75 -1.71 -4.99 -11.64
CA ILE A 75 -2.32 -5.77 -10.55
C ILE A 75 -2.79 -7.16 -10.99
N ARG A 76 -2.77 -7.46 -12.30
CA ARG A 76 -3.22 -8.76 -12.85
C ARG A 76 -2.08 -9.63 -13.37
N GLU A 77 -1.02 -9.03 -13.89
CA GLU A 77 0.21 -9.74 -14.28
C GLU A 77 1.21 -9.77 -13.12
#